data_AF-A0AAF0J2P4-F1
#
_entry.id   AF-A0AAF0J2P4-F1
#
_cell.length_a   1.000
_cell.length_b   1.000
_cell.length_c   1.000
_cell.angle_alpha   90.00
_cell.angle_beta   90.00
_cell.angle_gamma   90.00
#
_symmetry.space_group_name_H-M   'P 1'
#
loop_
_entity.id
_entity.type
_entity.pdbx_description
1 polymer ?
#
loop_
_entity_poly.entity_id
_entity_poly.type
_entity_poly.pdbx_seq_one_letter_code
_entity_poly.pdbx_strand_id
1 'polypeptide(L)'
;MRLLTHNLLACHAKGCGSSSNNFPLKLQNVQLELIEAEYNETFLKGFLPKLAWPAFVSTARDLGDTSLPLQTPNFLEQVPDEAFLQALHHVLLQKERCGIPNMLLAEHEIPK
;
A
#
# COMPACT_ATOMS: atom_id res chain seq x y z
N MET A 1 -2.36 7.47 8.73
CA MET A 1 -2.25 6.01 8.45
C MET A 1 -1.16 5.76 7.41
N ARG A 2 -0.23 4.83 7.68
CA ARG A 2 0.84 4.43 6.75
C ARG A 2 0.33 3.59 5.59
N LEU A 3 1.02 3.63 4.45
CA LEU A 3 0.69 2.78 3.29
C LEU A 3 0.88 1.29 3.56
N LEU A 4 1.79 0.92 4.47
CA LEU A 4 1.89 -0.44 5.01
C LEU A 4 0.52 -0.96 5.48
N THR A 5 -0.17 -0.18 6.31
CA THR A 5 -1.47 -0.56 6.87
C THR A 5 -2.52 -0.64 5.78
N HIS A 6 -2.51 0.29 4.83
CA HIS A 6 -3.43 0.27 3.70
C HIS A 6 -3.32 -1.03 2.88
N ASN A 7 -2.10 -1.51 2.65
CA ASN A 7 -1.87 -2.75 1.89
C ASN A 7 -2.31 -4.03 2.62
N LEU A 8 -2.68 -3.92 3.90
CA LEU A 8 -3.23 -5.03 4.69
C LEU A 8 -4.74 -4.91 4.93
N LEU A 9 -5.34 -3.76 4.63
CA LEU A 9 -6.75 -3.49 4.91
C LEU A 9 -7.63 -3.77 3.69
N ALA A 10 -8.64 -4.59 3.89
CA ALA A 10 -9.71 -4.86 2.93
C ALA A 10 -11.06 -4.36 3.46
N CYS A 11 -12.06 -4.24 2.58
CA CYS A 11 -13.41 -3.84 2.97
C CYS A 11 -14.03 -4.83 3.98
N HIS A 12 -14.50 -4.31 5.12
CA HIS A 12 -15.14 -5.10 6.18
C HIS A 12 -16.68 -4.98 6.20
N ALA A 13 -17.27 -4.22 5.27
CA ALA A 13 -18.73 -4.04 5.22
C ALA A 13 -19.46 -5.36 4.91
N LYS A 14 -20.66 -5.51 5.46
CA LYS A 14 -21.54 -6.66 5.18
C LYS A 14 -21.86 -6.68 3.68
N GLY A 15 -21.41 -7.72 2.98
CA GLY A 15 -21.55 -7.87 1.52
C GLY A 15 -20.24 -7.73 0.73
N CYS A 16 -19.22 -7.06 1.26
CA CYS A 16 -17.90 -6.96 0.62
C CYS A 16 -17.14 -8.30 0.61
N GLY A 17 -17.33 -9.15 1.63
CA GLY A 17 -16.57 -10.39 1.78
C GLY A 17 -16.80 -11.41 0.64
N SER A 18 -17.92 -11.31 -0.07
CA SER A 18 -18.28 -12.21 -1.18
C SER A 18 -17.84 -11.68 -2.56
N SER A 19 -17.31 -10.46 -2.62
CA SER A 19 -16.88 -9.80 -3.86
C SER A 19 -15.36 -9.79 -3.95
N SER A 20 -14.82 -10.07 -5.14
CA SER A 20 -13.39 -10.01 -5.43
C SER A 20 -12.80 -8.58 -5.38
N ASN A 21 -13.65 -7.57 -5.23
CA ASN A 21 -13.27 -6.14 -5.28
C ASN A 21 -13.11 -5.51 -3.88
N ASN A 22 -12.92 -6.32 -2.84
CA ASN A 22 -12.77 -5.81 -1.47
C ASN A 22 -11.35 -5.30 -1.15
N PHE A 23 -10.39 -5.49 -2.05
CA PHE A 23 -8.99 -5.08 -1.90
C PHE A 23 -8.33 -4.77 -3.26
N PRO A 24 -7.47 -3.73 -3.37
CA PRO A 24 -7.21 -2.70 -2.37
C PRO A 24 -8.37 -1.70 -2.25
N LEU A 25 -8.42 -0.98 -1.13
CA LEU A 25 -9.36 0.12 -0.95
C LEU A 25 -8.94 1.31 -1.83
N LYS A 26 -9.88 1.98 -2.49
CA LYS A 26 -9.58 3.20 -3.25
C LYS A 26 -9.35 4.35 -2.29
N LEU A 27 -8.23 5.06 -2.44
CA LEU A 27 -7.96 6.29 -1.70
C LEU A 27 -8.39 7.49 -2.55
N GLN A 28 -9.14 8.42 -1.96
CA GLN A 28 -9.57 9.66 -2.62
C GLN A 28 -9.36 10.85 -1.69
N ASN A 29 -9.01 12.01 -2.27
CA ASN A 29 -8.83 13.28 -1.53
C ASN A 29 -7.89 13.16 -0.33
N VAL A 30 -6.75 12.50 -0.55
CA VAL A 30 -5.79 12.17 0.50
C VAL A 30 -4.70 13.22 0.56
N GLN A 31 -4.42 13.75 1.74
CA GLN A 31 -3.21 14.53 1.99
C GLN A 31 -2.12 13.60 2.51
N LEU A 32 -0.97 13.60 1.85
CA LEU A 32 0.20 12.86 2.28
C LEU A 32 1.11 13.74 3.13
N GLU A 33 1.53 13.20 4.26
CA GLU A 33 2.59 13.73 5.10
C GLU A 33 3.75 12.74 5.13
N LEU A 34 4.96 13.31 5.21
CA LEU A 34 6.18 12.56 5.40
C LEU A 34 6.49 12.50 6.89
N ILE A 35 6.54 11.29 7.42
CA ILE A 35 6.86 11.02 8.81
C ILE A 35 8.11 10.17 8.85
N GLU A 36 9.07 10.55 9.68
CA GLU A 36 10.29 9.77 9.84
C GLU A 36 9.97 8.38 10.42
N ALA A 37 10.62 7.37 9.84
CA ALA A 37 10.55 6.00 10.29
C ALA A 37 11.96 5.40 10.26
N GLU A 38 12.25 4.53 11.22
CA GLU A 38 13.51 3.82 11.30
C GLU A 38 13.64 2.83 10.15
N TYR A 39 14.77 2.90 9.43
CA TYR A 39 15.08 1.94 8.38
C TYR A 39 15.46 0.59 8.99
N ASN A 40 14.75 -0.46 8.60
CA ASN A 40 15.05 -1.83 9.02
C ASN A 40 14.97 -2.78 7.82
N GLU A 41 16.13 -3.11 7.28
CA GLU A 41 16.27 -4.02 6.14
C GLU A 41 15.66 -5.40 6.39
N THR A 42 15.91 -5.97 7.57
CA THR A 42 15.40 -7.30 7.95
C THR A 42 13.87 -7.33 7.93
N PHE A 43 13.24 -6.27 8.44
CA PHE A 43 11.79 -6.11 8.40
C PHE A 43 11.28 -6.02 6.96
N LEU A 44 11.90 -5.18 6.12
CA LEU A 44 11.47 -5.00 4.73
C LEU A 44 11.53 -6.33 3.98
N LYS A 45 12.67 -7.03 4.03
CA LYS A 45 12.85 -8.33 3.38
C LYS A 45 11.85 -9.38 3.87
N GLY A 46 11.59 -9.42 5.18
CA GLY A 46 10.60 -10.33 5.77
C GLY A 46 9.15 -9.98 5.43
N PHE A 47 8.87 -8.71 5.09
CA PHE A 47 7.54 -8.23 4.76
C PHE A 47 7.21 -8.34 3.27
N LEU A 48 8.21 -8.30 2.38
CA LEU A 48 8.05 -8.50 0.93
C LEU A 48 7.08 -9.63 0.52
N PRO A 49 7.16 -10.86 1.06
CA PRO A 49 6.25 -11.94 0.67
C PRO A 49 4.79 -11.71 1.09
N LYS A 50 4.54 -10.82 2.04
CA LYS A 50 3.19 -10.45 2.51
C LYS A 50 2.62 -9.24 1.78
N LEU A 51 3.47 -8.51 1.06
CA LEU A 51 3.09 -7.29 0.36
C LEU A 51 2.33 -7.65 -0.91
N ALA A 52 1.10 -7.17 -1.02
CA ALA A 52 0.36 -7.26 -2.27
C ALA A 52 0.91 -6.21 -3.24
N TRP A 53 2.00 -6.54 -3.93
CA TRP A 53 2.78 -5.62 -4.77
C TRP A 53 1.95 -4.88 -5.82
N PRO A 54 1.08 -5.53 -6.63
CA PRO A 54 0.32 -4.83 -7.66
C PRO A 54 -0.62 -3.77 -7.06
N ALA A 55 -1.25 -4.11 -5.94
CA ALA A 55 -2.11 -3.19 -5.20
C ALA A 55 -1.31 -2.03 -4.59
N PHE A 56 -0.16 -2.31 -3.98
CA PHE A 56 0.71 -1.32 -3.37
C PHE A 56 1.21 -0.29 -4.38
N VAL A 57 1.71 -0.75 -5.53
CA VAL A 57 2.20 0.13 -6.60
C VAL A 57 1.07 0.95 -7.22
N SER A 58 -0.12 0.35 -7.39
CA SER A 58 -1.30 1.10 -7.84
C SER A 58 -1.64 2.23 -6.87
N THR A 59 -1.74 1.93 -5.57
CA THR A 59 -2.01 2.97 -4.55
C THR A 59 -0.92 4.03 -4.53
N ALA A 60 0.36 3.65 -4.60
CA ALA A 60 1.46 4.61 -4.62
C ALA A 60 1.35 5.56 -5.83
N ARG A 61 0.99 5.04 -7.01
CA ARG A 61 0.78 5.83 -8.23
C ARG A 61 -0.44 6.74 -8.16
N ASP A 62 -1.55 6.26 -7.59
CA ASP A 62 -2.74 7.09 -7.37
C ASP A 62 -2.44 8.29 -6.46
N LEU A 63 -1.43 8.15 -5.61
CA LEU A 63 -0.91 9.20 -4.74
C LEU A 63 0.22 10.03 -5.36
N GLY A 64 0.54 9.80 -6.64
CA GLY A 64 1.57 10.54 -7.39
C GLY A 64 3.00 10.03 -7.23
N ASP A 65 3.21 8.84 -6.66
CA ASP A 65 4.54 8.23 -6.53
C ASP A 65 4.81 7.18 -7.63
N THR A 66 5.87 7.41 -8.40
CA THR A 66 6.33 6.51 -9.47
C THR A 66 7.72 5.93 -9.21
N SER A 67 8.24 6.02 -7.98
CA SER A 67 9.58 5.53 -7.60
C SER A 67 9.71 4.01 -7.62
N LEU A 68 8.58 3.29 -7.52
CA LEU A 68 8.55 1.83 -7.46
C LEU A 68 8.30 1.19 -8.83
N PRO A 69 8.92 0.04 -9.13
CA PRO A 69 8.71 -0.68 -10.37
C PRO A 69 7.29 -1.28 -10.45
N LEU A 70 6.73 -1.29 -11.66
CA LEU A 70 5.40 -1.86 -11.94
C LEU A 70 5.32 -3.37 -11.70
N GLN A 71 6.34 -4.08 -12.17
CA GLN A 71 6.42 -5.51 -12.01
C GLN A 71 7.00 -5.82 -10.64
N THR A 72 6.43 -6.83 -9.97
CA THR A 72 7.01 -7.38 -8.74
C THR A 72 8.39 -7.94 -9.07
N PRO A 73 9.47 -7.38 -8.49
CA PRO A 73 10.79 -7.98 -8.63
C PRO A 73 10.78 -9.42 -8.09
N ASN A 74 11.55 -10.32 -8.71
CA ASN A 74 11.69 -11.67 -8.16
C ASN A 74 12.61 -11.65 -6.93
N PHE A 75 12.02 -11.42 -5.77
CA PHE A 75 12.76 -11.33 -4.50
C PHE A 75 13.39 -12.66 -4.04
N LEU A 76 13.03 -13.79 -4.66
CA LEU A 76 13.60 -15.11 -4.35
C LEU A 76 14.89 -15.38 -5.13
N GLU A 77 14.99 -14.83 -6.34
CA GLU A 77 16.15 -15.03 -7.23
C GLU A 77 17.10 -13.82 -7.23
N GLN A 78 16.58 -12.62 -6.95
CA GLN A 78 17.34 -11.38 -6.96
C GLN A 78 17.34 -10.78 -5.55
N VAL A 79 18.55 -10.60 -5.01
CA VAL A 79 18.72 -9.83 -3.78
C VAL A 79 18.33 -8.38 -4.10
N PRO A 80 17.33 -7.80 -3.41
CA PRO A 80 16.94 -6.43 -3.67
C PRO A 80 18.07 -5.47 -3.29
N ASP A 81 18.38 -4.56 -4.21
CA ASP A 81 19.40 -3.53 -4.05
C ASP A 81 19.05 -2.60 -2.88
N GLU A 82 20.07 -2.01 -2.24
CA GLU A 82 19.86 -1.07 -1.13
C GLU A 82 19.01 0.14 -1.56
N ALA A 83 19.26 0.69 -2.75
CA ALA A 83 18.49 1.80 -3.30
C ALA A 83 17.00 1.46 -3.43
N PHE A 84 16.67 0.23 -3.84
CA PHE A 84 15.29 -0.25 -3.91
C PHE A 84 14.68 -0.38 -2.51
N LEU A 85 15.42 -0.94 -1.55
CA LEU A 85 14.94 -1.07 -0.17
C LEU A 85 14.71 0.29 0.50
N GLN A 86 15.54 1.29 0.20
CA GLN A 86 15.32 2.66 0.65
C GLN A 86 14.07 3.29 0.02
N ALA A 87 13.85 3.11 -1.29
CA ALA A 87 12.63 3.58 -1.95
C ALA A 87 11.39 2.89 -1.37
N LEU A 88 11.45 1.57 -1.18
CA LEU A 88 10.38 0.80 -0.54
C LEU A 88 10.11 1.31 0.88
N HIS A 89 11.14 1.51 1.69
CA HIS A 89 11.02 2.07 3.04
C HIS A 89 10.28 3.41 3.03
N HIS A 90 10.71 4.33 2.16
CA HIS A 90 10.14 5.66 2.04
C HIS A 90 8.63 5.60 1.77
N VAL A 91 8.21 4.81 0.78
CA VAL A 91 6.79 4.68 0.43
C VAL A 91 6.01 3.90 1.49
N LEU A 92 6.58 2.82 2.01
CA LEU A 92 5.87 1.87 2.88
C LEU A 92 5.66 2.41 4.30
N LEU A 93 6.67 3.07 4.87
CA LEU A 93 6.68 3.46 6.28
C LEU A 93 6.70 4.97 6.51
N GLN A 94 7.27 5.76 5.59
CA GLN A 94 7.39 7.20 5.79
C GLN A 94 6.21 7.99 5.20
N LYS A 95 5.50 7.43 4.22
CA LYS A 95 4.27 8.03 3.70
C LYS A 95 3.07 7.68 4.56
N GLU A 96 2.54 8.71 5.19
CA GLU A 96 1.36 8.64 6.03
C GLU A 96 0.30 9.59 5.51
N ARG A 97 -0.95 9.15 5.42
CA ARG A 97 -2.04 10.11 5.19
C ARG A 97 -2.32 10.90 6.46
N CYS A 98 -2.50 12.21 6.30
CA CYS A 98 -3.05 13.10 7.31
C CYS A 98 -4.58 13.12 7.19
N GLY A 99 -5.27 13.04 8.34
CA GLY A 99 -6.72 13.09 8.41
C GLY A 99 -7.41 11.77 8.75
N ILE A 100 -8.62 11.90 9.34
CA ILE A 100 -9.51 10.79 9.64
C ILE A 100 -9.83 10.08 8.31
N PRO A 101 -9.78 8.73 8.24
CA PRO A 101 -10.31 8.04 7.09
C PRO A 101 -11.71 8.54 6.73
N ASN A 102 -11.82 9.34 5.69
CA ASN A 102 -12.97 9.22 4.83
C ASN A 102 -12.71 7.98 3.96
N MET A 103 -12.70 6.81 4.62
CA MET A 103 -12.90 5.53 3.94
C MET A 103 -14.35 5.58 3.48
N LEU A 104 -14.60 6.29 2.38
CA LEU A 104 -15.80 6.05 1.60
C LEU A 104 -15.64 4.61 1.14
N LEU A 105 -16.25 3.72 1.93
CA LEU A 105 -16.45 2.34 1.58
C LEU A 105 -17.03 2.32 0.15
N ALA A 106 -16.80 1.22 -0.56
CA ALA A 106 -17.33 0.97 -1.89
C ALA A 106 -18.88 0.92 -1.94
N GLU A 107 -19.59 1.69 -1.11
CA GLU A 107 -21.05 1.78 -1.02
C GLU A 107 -21.67 2.31 -2.32
N HIS A 108 -20.90 3.06 -3.12
CA HIS A 108 -21.33 3.46 -4.47
C HIS A 108 -21.15 2.36 -5.54
N GLU A 109 -20.48 1.24 -5.22
CA GLU A 109 -20.27 0.11 -6.12
C GLU A 109 -20.99 -1.18 -5.67
N ILE A 110 -21.76 -1.16 -4.55
CA ILE A 110 -22.64 -2.27 -4.17
C ILE A 110 -24.00 -2.02 -4.85
N PRO A 111 -24.39 -2.79 -5.89
CA PRO A 111 -25.75 -2.70 -6.42
C PRO A 111 -26.72 -3.12 -5.31
N LYS A 112 -27.76 -2.31 -5.08
CA LYS A 112 -28.91 -2.67 -4.25
C LYS A 112 -29.64 -3.89 -4.79
#